data_AF-A0A7C3VUB2-F1
#
_entry.id   AF-A0A7C3VUB2-F1
#
_cell.length_a   1.000
_cell.length_b   1.000
_cell.length_c   1.000
_cell.angle_alpha   90.00
_cell.angle_beta   90.00
_cell.angle_gamma   90.00
#
_symmetry.space_group_name_H-M   'P 1'
#
loop_
_entity.id
_entity.type
_entity.pdbx_description
1 polymer ?
#
loop_
_entity_poly.entity_id
_entity_poly.type
_entity_poly.pdbx_seq_one_letter_code
_entity_poly.pdbx_strand_id
1 'polypeptide(L)'
;MWVWGALVLLFVSASFLVAGAAVLHPRHLLPTGFSLLSHQKAIWEQISPVMVPIYYLSVLAALWGTLYALPEMYSRLTHEFLGALIAAVRRAPYRKVFLAVGLYIGVVCIFVIWSGMQPVTIMDVAATISTNLGIFLVCLGAFWLNCILPREYRFGKPLLVGLIVTLLMLALVSTLSLTQMGARLWGR
;
A
#
# COMPACT_ATOMS: atom_id res chain seq x y z
N MET A 1 -1.56 -19.19 10.52
CA MET A 1 -0.95 -17.89 10.88
C MET A 1 -1.48 -16.74 10.03
N TRP A 2 -1.56 -16.89 8.69
CA TRP A 2 -2.05 -15.86 7.76
C TRP A 2 -3.49 -15.38 7.98
N VAL A 3 -4.41 -16.29 8.33
CA VAL A 3 -5.84 -15.95 8.56
C VAL A 3 -6.01 -15.00 9.74
N TRP A 4 -5.26 -15.19 10.83
CA TRP A 4 -5.33 -14.33 12.01
C TRP A 4 -4.85 -12.91 11.72
N GLY A 5 -3.78 -12.76 10.94
CA GLY A 5 -3.30 -11.45 10.51
C GLY A 5 -4.34 -10.71 9.67
N ALA A 6 -4.97 -11.40 8.71
CA ALA A 6 -6.02 -10.82 7.88
C ALA A 6 -7.25 -10.39 8.69
N LEU A 7 -7.67 -11.20 9.68
CA LEU A 7 -8.77 -10.85 10.57
C LEU A 7 -8.46 -9.62 11.42
N VAL A 8 -7.26 -9.55 12.01
CA VAL A 8 -6.84 -8.38 12.79
C VAL A 8 -6.85 -7.12 11.92
N LEU A 9 -6.29 -7.19 10.70
CA LEU A 9 -6.31 -6.08 9.75
C LEU A 9 -7.73 -5.64 9.40
N LEU A 10 -8.64 -6.59 9.20
CA LEU A 10 -10.05 -6.31 8.91
C LEU A 10 -10.72 -5.59 10.07
N PHE A 11 -10.58 -6.09 11.29
CA PHE A 11 -11.18 -5.47 12.48
C PHE A 11 -10.63 -4.07 12.72
N VAL A 12 -9.31 -3.90 12.67
CA VAL A 12 -8.68 -2.59 12.87
C VAL A 12 -9.14 -1.60 11.80
N SER A 13 -9.17 -2.02 10.53
CA SER A 13 -9.63 -1.16 9.42
C SER A 13 -11.09 -0.77 9.58
N ALA A 14 -11.96 -1.72 9.94
CA ALA A 14 -13.37 -1.45 10.19
C ALA A 14 -13.58 -0.49 11.37
N SER A 15 -12.83 -0.65 12.46
CA SER A 15 -12.89 0.26 13.61
C SER A 15 -12.48 1.68 13.25
N PHE A 16 -11.42 1.87 12.47
CA PHE A 16 -11.01 3.21 12.00
C PHE A 16 -12.03 3.82 11.04
N LEU A 17 -12.66 3.01 10.17
CA LEU A 17 -13.71 3.47 9.27
C LEU A 17 -14.93 3.99 10.06
N VAL A 18 -15.40 3.21 11.04
CA VAL A 18 -16.54 3.58 11.90
C VAL A 18 -16.21 4.81 12.73
N ALA A 19 -15.02 4.88 13.34
CA ALA A 19 -14.59 6.04 14.11
C ALA A 19 -14.47 7.30 13.24
N GLY A 20 -13.96 7.17 12.01
CA GLY A 20 -13.94 8.26 11.03
C GLY A 20 -15.34 8.75 10.68
N ALA A 21 -16.27 7.84 10.41
CA ALA A 21 -17.66 8.19 10.08
C ALA A 21 -18.42 8.81 11.27
N ALA A 22 -18.18 8.35 12.50
CA ALA A 22 -18.87 8.86 13.68
C ALA A 22 -18.33 10.21 14.17
N VAL A 23 -17.02 10.45 14.03
CA VAL A 23 -16.35 11.60 14.66
C VAL A 23 -15.87 12.66 13.67
N LEU A 24 -15.27 12.25 12.55
CA LEU A 24 -14.72 13.22 11.58
C LEU A 24 -15.80 13.72 10.62
N HIS A 25 -16.72 12.86 10.19
CA HIS A 25 -17.77 13.21 9.23
C HIS A 25 -18.69 14.33 9.73
N PRO A 26 -19.22 14.33 10.97
CA PRO A 26 -20.09 15.41 11.46
C PRO A 26 -19.38 16.76 11.58
N ARG A 27 -18.04 16.76 11.65
CA ARG A 27 -17.22 17.97 11.84
C ARG A 27 -16.68 18.53 10.52
N HIS A 28 -17.02 17.92 9.38
CA HIS A 28 -16.49 18.26 8.05
C HIS A 28 -14.95 18.39 8.01
N LEU A 29 -14.27 17.63 8.87
CA LEU A 29 -12.81 17.58 8.95
C LEU A 29 -12.30 16.67 7.83
N LEU A 30 -12.47 17.12 6.59
CA LEU A 30 -11.89 16.46 5.42
C LEU A 30 -10.38 16.63 5.51
N PRO A 31 -9.59 15.54 5.34
CA PRO A 31 -8.16 15.63 5.37
C PRO A 31 -7.69 16.51 4.20
N THR A 32 -7.28 17.74 4.52
CA THR A 32 -6.75 18.70 3.54
C THR A 32 -5.29 18.97 3.86
N GLY A 33 -4.41 18.76 2.87
CA GLY A 33 -2.96 18.98 3.01
C GLY A 33 -2.27 18.07 4.03
N PHE A 34 -1.36 18.64 4.82
CA PHE A 34 -0.52 17.92 5.81
C PHE A 34 -1.23 17.59 7.13
N SER A 35 -2.50 17.98 7.26
CA SER A 35 -3.25 17.95 8.52
C SER A 35 -3.92 16.59 8.84
N LEU A 36 -3.70 15.55 8.03
CA LEU A 36 -4.28 14.20 8.20
C LEU A 36 -4.18 13.65 9.64
N LEU A 37 -2.97 13.59 10.19
CA LEU A 37 -2.72 13.09 11.56
C LEU A 37 -3.31 14.02 12.62
N SER A 38 -3.31 15.33 12.35
CA SER A 38 -3.85 16.34 13.27
C SER A 38 -5.38 16.34 13.34
N HIS A 39 -6.07 15.85 12.30
CA HIS A 39 -7.53 15.71 12.29
C HIS A 39 -7.95 14.38 12.94
N GLN A 40 -7.15 13.32 12.77
CA GLN A 40 -7.39 12.02 13.41
C GLN A 40 -7.21 12.05 14.94
N LYS A 41 -6.37 12.94 15.48
CA LYS A 41 -6.23 13.12 16.93
C LYS A 41 -7.54 13.55 17.61
N ALA A 42 -8.45 14.21 16.89
CA ALA A 42 -9.72 14.71 17.41
C ALA A 42 -10.68 13.58 17.85
N ILE A 43 -10.45 12.34 17.37
CA ILE A 43 -11.14 11.14 17.85
C ILE A 43 -10.73 10.84 19.29
N TRP A 44 -9.43 10.92 19.56
CA TRP A 44 -8.84 10.54 20.85
C TRP A 44 -9.00 11.65 21.89
N GLU A 45 -8.96 12.91 21.48
CA GLU A 45 -9.24 14.07 22.33
C GLU A 45 -10.65 14.02 22.95
N GLN A 46 -11.64 13.39 22.29
CA GLN A 46 -12.99 13.22 22.84
C GLN A 46 -13.08 12.17 23.96
N ILE A 47 -12.19 11.19 23.96
CA ILE A 47 -12.18 10.12 24.95
C ILE A 47 -11.41 10.58 26.19
N SER A 48 -10.18 11.06 26.00
CA SER A 48 -9.35 11.61 27.08
C SER A 48 -8.11 12.31 26.51
N PRO A 49 -7.66 13.45 27.09
CA PRO A 49 -6.43 14.13 26.67
C PRO A 49 -5.17 13.27 26.80
N VAL A 50 -5.17 12.24 27.67
CA VAL A 50 -4.05 11.30 27.84
C VAL A 50 -3.91 10.34 26.65
N MET A 51 -4.97 10.15 25.86
CA MET A 51 -4.94 9.25 24.69
C MET A 51 -4.20 9.84 23.49
N VAL A 52 -4.03 11.17 23.43
CA VAL A 52 -3.32 11.85 22.34
C VAL A 52 -1.85 11.42 22.22
N PRO A 53 -1.02 11.43 23.28
CA PRO A 53 0.35 10.94 23.20
C PRO A 53 0.43 9.44 22.88
N ILE A 54 -0.52 8.63 23.38
CA ILE A 54 -0.59 7.19 23.07
C ILE A 54 -0.87 6.98 21.58
N TYR A 55 -1.75 7.78 20.98
CA TYR A 55 -2.01 7.76 19.54
C TYR A 55 -0.74 8.06 18.74
N TYR A 56 0.01 9.11 19.09
CA TYR A 56 1.26 9.43 18.39
C TYR A 56 2.33 8.33 18.51
N LEU A 57 2.47 7.72 19.69
CA LEU A 57 3.37 6.57 19.87
C LEU A 57 2.93 5.36 19.03
N SER A 58 1.63 5.11 18.95
CA SER A 58 1.07 4.01 18.16
C SER A 58 1.31 4.22 16.66
N VAL A 59 1.11 5.44 16.17
CA VAL A 59 1.43 5.82 14.78
C VAL A 59 2.92 5.64 14.52
N LEU A 60 3.80 6.10 15.42
CA LEU A 60 5.24 5.95 15.28
C LEU A 60 5.64 4.47 15.20
N ALA A 61 5.09 3.62 16.09
CA ALA A 61 5.34 2.19 16.08
C ALA A 61 4.88 1.53 14.76
N ALA A 62 3.71 1.93 14.24
CA ALA A 62 3.21 1.43 12.96
C ALA A 62 4.11 1.84 11.78
N LEU A 63 4.50 3.12 11.71
CA LEU A 63 5.38 3.65 10.68
C LEU A 63 6.78 3.02 10.74
N TRP A 64 7.28 2.73 11.94
CA TRP A 64 8.58 2.08 12.13
C TRP A 64 8.62 0.69 11.49
N GLY A 65 7.57 -0.11 11.70
CA GLY A 65 7.45 -1.43 11.07
C GLY A 65 7.49 -1.34 9.54
N THR A 66 6.77 -0.37 8.96
CA THR A 66 6.80 -0.13 7.51
C THR A 66 8.17 0.37 7.03
N LEU A 67 8.82 1.27 7.76
CA LEU A 67 10.12 1.84 7.40
C LEU A 67 11.22 0.77 7.36
N TYR A 68 11.17 -0.23 8.24
CA TYR A 68 12.10 -1.35 8.21
C TYR A 68 11.74 -2.37 7.12
N ALA A 69 10.47 -2.72 6.98
CA ALA A 69 10.02 -3.77 6.07
C ALA A 69 10.17 -3.40 4.59
N LEU A 70 9.90 -2.15 4.21
CA LEU A 70 9.89 -1.75 2.79
C LEU A 70 11.27 -1.85 2.12
N PRO A 71 12.36 -1.26 2.66
CA PRO A 71 13.68 -1.36 2.04
C PRO A 71 14.17 -2.81 1.95
N GLU A 72 13.90 -3.61 2.98
CA GLU A 72 14.23 -5.03 2.97
C GLU A 72 13.47 -5.79 1.88
N MET A 73 12.15 -5.61 1.80
CA MET A 73 11.32 -6.27 0.79
C MET A 73 11.74 -5.86 -0.63
N TYR A 74 11.89 -4.56 -0.90
CA TYR A 74 12.26 -4.09 -2.24
C TYR A 74 13.67 -4.48 -2.65
N SER A 75 14.62 -4.51 -1.71
CA SER A 75 16.00 -4.92 -2.02
C SER A 75 16.11 -6.42 -2.31
N ARG A 76 15.39 -7.27 -1.57
CA ARG A 76 15.27 -8.71 -1.88
C ARG A 76 14.62 -8.93 -3.24
N LEU A 77 13.49 -8.28 -3.50
CA LEU A 77 12.77 -8.40 -4.76
C LEU A 77 13.64 -7.91 -5.94
N THR A 78 14.35 -6.81 -5.76
CA THR A 78 15.31 -6.33 -6.77
C THR A 78 16.44 -7.33 -6.99
N HIS A 79 17.02 -7.89 -5.93
CA HIS A 79 18.13 -8.84 -6.05
C HIS A 79 17.72 -10.14 -6.74
N GLU A 80 16.56 -10.70 -6.38
CA GLU A 80 16.06 -11.97 -6.94
C GLU A 80 15.55 -11.81 -8.37
N PHE A 81 14.70 -10.82 -8.65
CA PHE A 81 14.09 -10.65 -9.97
C PHE A 81 15.04 -9.99 -10.97
N LEU A 82 15.72 -8.88 -10.61
CA LEU A 82 16.71 -8.29 -11.51
C LEU A 82 17.98 -9.12 -11.58
N GLY A 83 18.31 -9.92 -10.55
CA GLY A 83 19.42 -10.88 -10.63
C GLY A 83 19.17 -12.00 -11.65
N ALA A 84 17.91 -12.38 -11.89
CA ALA A 84 17.56 -13.33 -12.93
C ALA A 84 17.74 -12.74 -14.34
N LEU A 85 17.52 -11.43 -14.51
CA LEU A 85 17.61 -10.73 -15.80
C LEU A 85 19.00 -10.15 -16.09
N ILE A 86 19.72 -9.67 -15.07
CA ILE A 86 20.95 -8.89 -15.19
C ILE A 86 22.06 -9.56 -14.35
N ALA A 87 23.06 -10.11 -15.04
CA ALA A 87 24.19 -10.78 -14.40
C ALA A 87 25.00 -9.88 -13.44
N ALA A 88 25.02 -8.57 -13.68
CA ALA A 88 25.68 -7.59 -12.82
C ALA A 88 25.02 -7.48 -11.44
N VAL A 89 23.68 -7.51 -11.37
CA VAL A 89 22.93 -7.46 -10.10
C VAL A 89 23.09 -8.78 -9.34
N ARG A 90 23.09 -9.91 -10.05
CA ARG A 90 23.30 -11.24 -9.46
C ARG A 90 24.65 -11.39 -8.75
N ARG A 91 25.71 -10.82 -9.34
CA ARG A 91 27.07 -10.86 -8.79
C ARG A 91 27.32 -9.80 -7.70
N ALA A 92 26.43 -8.83 -7.55
CA ALA A 92 26.56 -7.80 -6.53
C ALA A 92 26.21 -8.37 -5.14
N PRO A 93 26.96 -8.00 -4.09
CA PRO A 93 26.62 -8.38 -2.73
C PRO A 93 25.31 -7.70 -2.30
N TYR A 94 24.45 -8.45 -1.61
CA TYR A 94 23.13 -7.98 -1.15
C TYR A 94 23.19 -6.62 -0.44
N ARG A 95 24.22 -6.40 0.41
CA ARG A 95 24.41 -5.13 1.12
C ARG A 95 24.51 -3.91 0.20
N LYS A 96 25.13 -4.03 -0.98
CA LYS A 96 25.21 -2.94 -1.96
C LYS A 96 23.86 -2.66 -2.60
N VAL A 97 23.09 -3.71 -2.90
CA VAL A 97 21.72 -3.57 -3.46
C VAL A 97 20.78 -2.97 -2.42
N PHE A 98 20.86 -3.41 -1.17
CA PHE A 98 20.11 -2.83 -0.05
C PHE A 98 20.39 -1.33 0.13
N LEU A 99 21.67 -0.94 0.14
CA LEU A 99 22.05 0.48 0.23
C LEU A 99 21.60 1.29 -0.99
N ALA A 100 21.72 0.75 -2.20
CA ALA A 100 21.27 1.42 -3.41
C ALA A 100 19.76 1.64 -3.44
N VAL A 101 18.97 0.63 -3.07
CA VAL A 101 17.50 0.72 -2.98
C VAL A 101 17.09 1.67 -1.85
N GLY A 102 17.72 1.58 -0.69
CA GLY A 102 17.46 2.49 0.43
C GLY A 102 17.79 3.94 0.10
N LEU A 103 18.92 4.20 -0.57
CA LEU A 103 19.31 5.53 -1.04
C LEU A 103 18.32 6.04 -2.10
N TYR A 104 17.93 5.20 -3.05
CA TYR A 104 16.92 5.53 -4.05
C TYR A 104 15.60 5.95 -3.40
N ILE A 105 15.07 5.16 -2.46
CA ILE A 105 13.84 5.48 -1.73
C ILE A 105 14.01 6.81 -0.98
N GLY A 106 15.14 7.01 -0.27
CA GLY A 106 15.42 8.24 0.45
C GLY A 106 15.46 9.48 -0.44
N VAL A 107 16.15 9.41 -1.58
CA VAL A 107 16.24 10.51 -2.56
C VAL A 107 14.87 10.83 -3.14
N VAL A 108 14.08 9.81 -3.51
CA VAL A 108 12.72 10.00 -4.01
C VAL A 108 11.83 10.65 -2.95
N CYS A 109 11.91 10.21 -1.68
CA CYS A 109 11.18 10.82 -0.58
C CYS A 109 11.54 12.30 -0.39
N ILE A 110 12.83 12.65 -0.42
CA ILE A 110 13.29 14.04 -0.33
C ILE A 110 12.73 14.86 -1.49
N PHE A 111 12.80 14.34 -2.71
CA PHE A 111 12.28 15.02 -3.89
C PHE A 111 10.76 15.25 -3.81
N VAL A 112 10.00 14.26 -3.34
CA VAL A 112 8.55 14.35 -3.16
C VAL A 112 8.17 15.35 -2.05
N ILE A 113 8.94 15.42 -0.96
CA ILE A 113 8.73 16.44 0.08
C ILE A 113 9.00 17.83 -0.50
N TRP A 114 10.06 17.96 -1.30
CA TRP A 114 10.45 19.25 -1.87
C TRP A 114 9.49 19.74 -2.95
N SER A 115 8.79 18.85 -3.66
CA SER A 115 7.77 19.21 -4.65
C SER A 115 6.52 19.84 -4.04
N GLY A 116 6.38 19.87 -2.71
CA GLY A 116 5.24 20.47 -2.02
C GLY A 116 3.91 19.75 -2.28
N MET A 117 3.96 18.52 -2.80
CA MET A 117 2.77 17.72 -3.07
C MET A 117 2.01 17.41 -1.79
N GLN A 118 0.68 17.53 -1.86
CA GLN A 118 -0.16 17.21 -0.71
C GLN A 118 -0.08 15.70 -0.40
N PRO A 119 0.04 15.30 0.88
CA PRO A 119 0.11 13.88 1.27
C PRO A 119 -1.06 13.04 0.78
N VAL A 120 -2.25 13.63 0.67
CA VAL A 120 -3.44 12.97 0.11
C VAL A 120 -3.19 12.55 -1.34
N THR A 121 -2.65 13.44 -2.17
CA THR A 121 -2.32 13.14 -3.57
C THR A 121 -1.23 12.07 -3.68
N ILE A 122 -0.23 12.10 -2.79
CA ILE A 122 0.82 11.07 -2.74
C ILE A 122 0.23 9.70 -2.42
N MET A 123 -0.67 9.64 -1.43
CA MET A 123 -1.36 8.41 -1.05
C MET A 123 -2.27 7.90 -2.16
N ASP A 124 -3.00 8.78 -2.85
CA ASP A 124 -3.85 8.41 -3.99
C ASP A 124 -3.00 7.79 -5.12
N VAL A 125 -1.89 8.45 -5.50
CA VAL A 125 -0.94 7.94 -6.50
C VAL A 125 -0.40 6.57 -6.11
N ALA A 126 0.07 6.45 -4.87
CA ALA A 126 0.63 5.21 -4.34
C ALA A 126 -0.42 4.08 -4.33
N ALA A 127 -1.65 4.37 -3.92
CA ALA A 127 -2.74 3.42 -3.89
C ALA A 127 -3.14 2.95 -5.30
N THR A 128 -3.16 3.85 -6.29
CA THR A 128 -3.42 3.49 -7.69
C THR A 128 -2.34 2.58 -8.26
N ILE A 129 -1.07 2.90 -8.03
CA ILE A 129 0.05 2.11 -8.57
C ILE A 129 0.17 0.76 -7.85
N SER A 130 0.19 0.76 -6.52
CA SER A 130 0.48 -0.45 -5.74
C SER A 130 -0.74 -1.37 -5.63
N THR A 131 -1.87 -0.85 -5.15
CA THR A 131 -3.06 -1.65 -4.84
C THR A 131 -3.90 -1.96 -6.06
N ASN A 132 -4.14 -0.98 -6.94
CA ASN A 132 -5.01 -1.24 -8.10
C ASN A 132 -4.22 -1.96 -9.19
N LEU A 133 -3.18 -1.32 -9.73
CA LEU A 133 -2.39 -1.91 -10.81
C LEU A 133 -1.51 -3.07 -10.35
N GLY A 134 -0.82 -2.92 -9.22
CA GLY A 134 0.07 -3.96 -8.71
C GLY A 134 -0.68 -5.27 -8.40
N ILE A 135 -1.77 -5.20 -7.63
CA ILE A 135 -2.56 -6.41 -7.31
C ILE A 135 -3.22 -6.98 -8.56
N PHE A 136 -3.72 -6.14 -9.47
CA PHE A 136 -4.26 -6.61 -10.75
C PHE A 136 -3.23 -7.44 -11.54
N LEU A 137 -2.00 -6.94 -11.67
CA LEU A 137 -0.91 -7.66 -12.36
C LEU A 137 -0.53 -8.96 -11.64
N VAL A 138 -0.50 -8.95 -10.30
CA VAL A 138 -0.24 -10.17 -9.51
C VAL A 138 -1.35 -11.20 -9.71
N CYS A 139 -2.62 -10.79 -9.69
CA CYS A 139 -3.77 -11.68 -9.96
C CYS A 139 -3.71 -12.25 -11.38
N LEU A 140 -3.32 -11.45 -12.37
CA LEU A 140 -3.14 -11.91 -13.75
C LEU A 140 -1.98 -12.91 -13.85
N GLY A 141 -0.88 -12.66 -13.15
CA GLY A 141 0.24 -13.60 -13.02
C GLY A 141 -0.18 -14.92 -12.37
N ALA A 142 -0.99 -14.88 -11.30
CA ALA A 142 -1.53 -16.07 -10.65
C ALA A 142 -2.47 -16.86 -11.57
N PHE A 143 -3.30 -16.16 -12.35
CA PHE A 143 -4.15 -16.77 -13.37
C PHE A 143 -3.33 -17.46 -14.46
N TRP A 144 -2.31 -16.77 -14.98
CA TRP A 144 -1.38 -17.32 -15.97
C TRP A 144 -0.63 -18.54 -15.45
N LEU A 145 -0.11 -18.49 -14.22
CA LEU A 145 0.59 -19.60 -13.59
C LEU A 145 -0.32 -20.82 -13.43
N ASN A 146 -1.59 -20.61 -13.07
CA ASN A 146 -2.58 -21.69 -12.96
C ASN A 146 -2.85 -22.40 -14.31
N CYS A 147 -2.65 -21.74 -15.45
CA CYS A 147 -2.74 -22.37 -16.76
C CYS A 147 -1.56 -23.31 -17.06
N ILE A 148 -0.38 -23.02 -16.51
CA ILE A 148 0.88 -23.74 -16.79
C ILE A 148 1.14 -24.87 -15.78
N LEU A 149 0.63 -24.74 -14.55
CA LEU A 149 0.86 -25.72 -13.49
C LEU A 149 0.31 -27.13 -13.82
N PRO A 150 0.99 -28.20 -13.36
CA PRO A 150 0.48 -29.58 -13.41
C PRO A 150 -0.86 -29.69 -12.68
N ARG A 151 -1.71 -30.65 -13.09
CA ARG A 151 -3.09 -30.77 -12.58
C ARG A 151 -3.21 -30.84 -11.06
N GLU A 152 -2.19 -31.35 -10.38
CA GLU A 152 -2.10 -31.50 -8.92
C GLU A 152 -1.97 -30.16 -8.17
N TYR A 153 -1.43 -29.12 -8.81
CA TYR A 153 -1.22 -27.79 -8.22
C TYR A 153 -2.22 -26.74 -8.75
N ARG A 154 -3.19 -27.15 -9.56
CA ARG A 154 -4.22 -26.23 -10.09
C ARG A 154 -5.22 -25.88 -9.01
N PHE A 155 -5.71 -24.66 -9.07
CA PHE A 155 -6.79 -24.22 -8.20
C PHE A 155 -8.05 -25.06 -8.43
N GLY A 156 -8.74 -25.38 -7.33
CA GLY A 156 -10.08 -25.95 -7.40
C GLY A 156 -11.02 -24.99 -8.14
N LYS A 157 -12.02 -25.55 -8.84
CA LYS A 157 -13.04 -24.79 -9.57
C LYS A 157 -13.64 -23.58 -8.81
N PRO A 158 -14.02 -23.67 -7.51
CA PRO A 158 -14.56 -22.51 -6.79
C PRO A 158 -13.53 -21.38 -6.62
N LEU A 159 -12.27 -21.72 -6.38
CA LEU A 159 -11.21 -20.72 -6.22
C LEU A 159 -10.88 -20.04 -7.55
N LEU A 160 -10.96 -20.78 -8.66
CA LEU A 160 -10.80 -20.23 -10.01
C LEU A 160 -11.90 -19.23 -10.37
N VAL A 161 -13.16 -19.52 -10.03
CA VAL A 161 -14.27 -18.57 -10.20
C VAL A 161 -14.04 -17.31 -9.37
N GLY A 162 -13.66 -17.47 -8.10
CA GLY A 162 -13.33 -16.33 -7.23
C GLY A 162 -12.19 -15.47 -7.78
N LEU A 163 -11.15 -16.10 -8.34
CA LEU A 163 -10.04 -15.40 -8.98
C LEU A 163 -10.49 -14.60 -10.20
N ILE A 164 -11.31 -15.19 -11.09
CA ILE A 164 -11.84 -14.49 -12.27
C ILE A 164 -12.69 -13.28 -11.87
N VAL A 165 -13.60 -13.46 -10.91
CA VAL A 165 -14.44 -12.36 -10.40
C VAL A 165 -13.57 -11.23 -9.84
N THR A 166 -12.55 -11.58 -9.05
CA THR A 166 -11.61 -10.60 -8.48
C THR A 166 -10.84 -9.86 -9.57
N LEU A 167 -10.40 -10.58 -10.61
CA LEU A 167 -9.66 -10.00 -11.73
C LEU A 167 -10.51 -9.03 -12.55
N LEU A 168 -11.78 -9.37 -12.80
CA LEU A 168 -12.73 -8.47 -13.47
C LEU A 168 -13.02 -7.21 -12.64
N MET A 169 -13.23 -7.37 -11.33
CA MET A 169 -13.44 -6.24 -10.42
C MET A 169 -12.21 -5.32 -10.37
N LEU A 170 -11.00 -5.89 -10.23
CA LEU A 170 -9.77 -5.12 -10.21
C LEU A 170 -9.49 -4.43 -11.55
N ALA A 171 -9.84 -5.05 -12.69
CA ALA A 171 -9.73 -4.41 -14.00
C ALA A 171 -10.63 -3.17 -14.10
N LEU A 172 -11.88 -3.29 -13.65
CA LEU A 172 -12.83 -2.18 -13.61
C LEU A 172 -12.32 -1.06 -12.68
N VAL A 173 -11.92 -1.39 -11.46
CA VAL A 173 -11.45 -0.41 -10.48
C VAL A 173 -10.16 0.26 -10.93
N SER A 174 -9.23 -0.48 -11.54
CA SER A 174 -7.97 0.06 -12.04
C SER A 174 -8.18 1.04 -13.20
N THR A 175 -9.07 0.72 -14.14
CA THR A 175 -9.39 1.61 -15.26
C THR A 175 -10.10 2.89 -14.79
N LEU A 176 -11.02 2.79 -13.84
CA LEU A 176 -11.66 3.96 -13.22
C LEU A 176 -10.65 4.82 -12.44
N SER A 177 -9.77 4.19 -11.66
CA SER A 177 -8.76 4.90 -10.87
C SER A 177 -7.76 5.63 -11.76
N LEU A 178 -7.30 5.01 -12.85
CA LEU A 178 -6.42 5.63 -13.84
C LEU A 178 -7.07 6.83 -14.53
N THR A 179 -8.33 6.71 -14.93
CA THR A 179 -9.06 7.81 -15.59
C THR A 179 -9.31 8.97 -14.63
N GLN A 180 -9.68 8.71 -13.37
CA GLN A 180 -9.84 9.74 -12.35
C GLN A 180 -8.52 10.42 -11.97
N MET A 181 -7.45 9.66 -11.82
CA MET A 181 -6.13 10.20 -11.50
C MET A 181 -5.57 11.00 -12.68
N GLY A 182 -5.74 10.51 -13.90
CA GLY A 182 -5.39 11.24 -15.12
C GLY A 182 -6.15 12.56 -15.24
N ALA A 183 -7.46 12.56 -14.95
CA ALA A 183 -8.26 13.78 -14.93
C ALA A 183 -7.78 14.78 -13.86
N ARG A 184 -7.42 14.32 -12.65
CA ARG A 184 -6.89 15.18 -11.58
C ARG A 184 -5.51 15.75 -11.91
N LEU A 185 -4.63 14.99 -12.56
CA LEU A 185 -3.29 15.45 -12.92
C LEU A 185 -3.28 16.39 -14.13
N TRP A 186 -4.16 16.16 -15.11
CA TRP A 186 -4.22 16.97 -16.34
C TRP A 186 -5.19 18.15 -16.26
N GLY A 187 -6.16 18.11 -15.33
CA GLY A 187 -7.24 19.09 -15.24
C GLY A 187 -6.97 20.34 -14.40
N ARG A 188 -6.00 20.33 -13.47
CA ARG A 188 -6.08 21.05 -12.19
C ARG A 188 -7.18 20.51 -11.29
#